data_AF-E4Q661-F1
#
_entry.id   AF-E4Q661-F1
#
_cell.length_a   1.000
_cell.length_b   1.000
_cell.length_c   1.000
_cell.angle_alpha   90.00
_cell.angle_beta   90.00
_cell.angle_gamma   90.00
#
_symmetry.space_group_name_H-M   'P 1'
#
loop_
_entity.id
_entity.type
_entity.pdbx_description
1 polymer ?
#
loop_
_entity_poly.entity_id
_entity_poly.type
_entity_poly.pdbx_seq_one_letter_code
_entity_poly.pdbx_strand_id
1 'polypeptide(L)' 'MEEEKYNAEDALEQIICIAHYEHDVAEFGLRVAETLYEHGYIDEAVYEVLVGK' A
#
# COMPACT_ATOMS: atom_id res chain seq x y z
N MET A 1 -21.53 12.53 3.59
CA MET A 1 -20.12 12.19 3.72
C MET A 1 -19.60 12.23 2.31
N GLU A 2 -18.78 13.24 1.99
CA GLU A 2 -18.13 13.28 0.69
C GLU A 2 -17.28 12.01 0.59
N GLU A 3 -17.50 11.23 -0.48
CA GLU A 3 -16.60 10.15 -0.83
C GLU A 3 -15.23 10.80 -1.05
N GLU A 4 -14.33 10.70 -0.06
CA GLU A 4 -12.92 11.02 -0.24
C GLU A 4 -12.46 10.16 -1.40
N LYS A 5 -12.33 10.79 -2.56
CA LYS A 5 -12.03 10.12 -3.81
C LYS A 5 -10.57 9.69 -3.71
N TYR A 6 -10.34 8.45 -3.29
CA TYR A 6 -9.03 7.85 -3.20
C TYR A 6 -8.29 8.07 -4.53
N ASN A 7 -7.20 8.84 -4.47
CA ASN A 7 -6.43 9.16 -5.65
C ASN A 7 -5.45 8.01 -5.93
N ALA A 8 -5.72 7.24 -6.98
CA ALA A 8 -4.88 6.10 -7.35
C ALA A 8 -3.48 6.54 -7.76
N GLU A 9 -3.34 7.79 -8.22
CA GLU A 9 -2.06 8.36 -8.63
C GLU A 9 -1.13 8.52 -7.42
N ASP A 10 -1.64 8.92 -6.26
CA ASP A 10 -0.83 9.13 -5.04
C ASP A 10 -0.27 7.80 -4.51
N ALA A 11 -1.11 6.76 -4.47
CA ALA A 11 -0.66 5.42 -4.07
C ALA A 11 0.37 4.84 -5.05
N LEU A 12 0.17 5.06 -6.36
CA LEU A 12 1.11 4.63 -7.39
C LEU A 12 2.46 5.36 -7.28
N GLU A 13 2.46 6.67 -7.04
CA GLU A 13 3.68 7.45 -6.82
C GLU A 13 4.46 6.93 -5.61
N GLN A 14 3.77 6.61 -4.50
CA GLN A 14 4.41 6.02 -3.31
C GLN A 14 5.00 4.65 -3.61
N ILE A 15 4.28 3.75 -4.28
CA ILE A 15 4.78 2.42 -4.65
C ILE A 15 6.03 2.53 -5.53
N ILE A 16 6.04 3.44 -6.50
CA ILE A 16 7.21 3.69 -7.36
C ILE A 16 8.39 4.23 -6.56
N CYS A 17 8.14 5.10 -5.58
CA CYS A 17 9.19 5.56 -4.67
C CYS A 17 9.77 4.40 -3.86
N ILE A 18 8.92 3.56 -3.25
CA ILE A 18 9.37 2.38 -2.48
C ILE A 18 10.22 1.47 -3.37
N ALA A 19 9.80 1.22 -4.62
CA ALA A 19 10.54 0.38 -5.57
C ALA A 19 11.94 0.92 -5.91
N HIS A 20 12.14 2.24 -5.87
CA HIS A 20 13.45 2.84 -6.15
C HIS A 20 14.44 2.75 -5.00
N TYR A 21 13.94 2.72 -3.75
CA TYR A 21 14.78 2.81 -2.55
C TYR A 21 14.93 1.48 -1.81
N GLU A 22 13.97 0.56 -1.94
CA GLU A 22 13.96 -0.67 -1.18
C GLU A 22 14.70 -1.79 -1.93
N HIS A 23 15.74 -2.33 -1.30
CA HIS A 23 16.54 -3.41 -1.88
C HIS A 23 16.09 -4.79 -1.41
N ASP A 24 15.34 -4.86 -0.31
CA ASP A 24 14.77 -6.09 0.22
C ASP A 24 13.35 -6.29 -0.33
N VAL A 25 13.13 -7.43 -0.98
CA VAL A 25 11.85 -7.76 -1.63
C VAL A 25 10.73 -7.97 -0.61
N ALA A 26 11.04 -8.47 0.58
CA ALA A 26 10.05 -8.67 1.64
C ALA A 26 9.65 -7.33 2.27
N GLU A 27 10.62 -6.44 2.55
CA GLU A 27 10.33 -5.09 3.07
C GLU A 27 9.56 -4.26 2.03
N PHE A 28 9.92 -4.36 0.75
CA PHE A 28 9.16 -3.77 -0.35
C PHE A 28 7.70 -4.23 -0.34
N GLY A 29 7.47 -5.54 -0.28
CA GLY A 29 6.11 -6.11 -0.28
C GLY A 29 5.25 -5.64 0.90
N LEU A 30 5.84 -5.56 2.10
CA LEU A 30 5.16 -5.06 3.30
C LEU A 30 4.74 -3.60 3.13
N ARG A 31 5.64 -2.74 2.64
CA ARG A 31 5.33 -1.31 2.42
C ARG A 31 4.29 -1.11 1.33
N VAL A 32 4.29 -1.92 0.27
CA VAL A 32 3.23 -1.88 -0.75
C VAL A 32 1.87 -2.23 -0.13
N ALA A 33 1.81 -3.29 0.69
CA ALA A 33 0.57 -3.68 1.36
C ALA A 33 0.05 -2.57 2.30
N GLU A 34 0.95 -1.91 3.03
CA GLU A 34 0.65 -0.76 3.88
C GLU A 34 0.11 0.44 3.08
N THR A 35 0.79 0.84 2.00
CA THR A 35 0.33 1.93 1.12
C THR A 35 -1.07 1.64 0.56
N LEU A 36 -1.33 0.42 0.11
CA LEU A 36 -2.65 0.04 -0.43
C LEU A 36 -3.75 0.08 0.65
N TYR A 37 -3.43 -0.32 1.88
CA TYR A 37 -4.37 -0.27 3.00
C TYR A 37 -4.68 1.17 3.43
N GLU A 38 -3.65 2.02 3.57
CA GLU A 38 -3.80 3.43 3.95
C GLU A 38 -4.67 4.22 2.97
N HIS A 39 -4.60 3.87 1.67
CA HIS A 39 -5.40 4.49 0.63
C HIS A 39 -6.73 3.77 0.38
N GLY A 40 -7.11 2.80 1.23
CA GLY A 40 -8.40 2.11 1.16
C GLY A 40 -8.59 1.22 -0.08
N TYR A 41 -7.50 0.84 -0.77
CA TYR A 41 -7.58 -0.05 -1.93
C TYR A 41 -7.73 -1.52 -1.56
N ILE A 42 -7.38 -1.88 -0.33
CA ILE A 42 -7.62 -3.20 0.24
C ILE A 42 -8.27 -3.05 1.61
N ASP A 43 -9.13 -4.01 1.98
CA ASP A 43 -9.71 -4.07 3.31
C ASP A 43 -8.72 -4.63 4.35
N GLU A 44 -9.05 -4.43 5.63
CA GLU A 44 -8.22 -4.84 6.77
C GLU A 44 -7.92 -6.34 6.78
N ALA A 45 -8.88 -7.20 6.41
CA ALA A 45 -8.66 -8.65 6.42
C ALA A 45 -7.65 -9.08 5.35
N VAL A 46 -7.69 -8.45 4.17
CA VAL A 46 -6.67 -8.67 3.13
C VAL A 46 -5.30 -8.17 3.59
N TYR A 47 -5.25 -7.00 4.23
CA TYR A 47 -4.00 -6.45 4.77
C TYR A 47 -3.37 -7.38 5.81
N GLU A 48 -4.13 -7.84 6.80
CA GLU A 48 -3.65 -8.76 7.86
C GLU A 48 -3.04 -10.04 7.28
N VAL A 49 -3.69 -10.63 6.27
CA VAL A 49 -3.18 -11.81 5.57
C VAL A 49 -1.85 -11.53 4.86
N LEU A 50 -1.71 -10.37 4.22
CA LEU A 50 -0.48 -10.00 3.50
C LEU A 50 0.70 -9.72 4.45
N VAL A 51 0.44 -9.16 5.63
CA VAL A 51 1.48 -8.85 6.64
C VAL A 51 1.72 -9.98 7.65
N GLY A 52 0.93 -11.06 7.58
CA GLY A 52 1.06 -12.23 8.44
C GLY A 52 0.62 -11.99 9.89
N LYS A 53 -0.40 -11.14 10.09
CA LYS A 53 -1.03 -10.88 11.39
C LYS A 53 -2.24 -11.77 11.64
#